data_AF-B7FSD3-F1
#
_entry.id   AF-B7FSD3-F1
#
_cell.length_a   1.000
_cell.length_b   1.000
_cell.length_c   1.000
_cell.angle_alpha   90.00
_cell.angle_beta   90.00
_cell.angle_gamma   90.00
#
_symmetry.space_group_name_H-M   'P 1'
#
loop_
_entity.id
_entity.type
_entity.pdbx_description
1 polymer ?
#
loop_
_entity_poly.entity_id
_entity_poly.type
_entity_poly.pdbx_seq_one_letter_code
_entity_poly.pdbx_strand_id
1 'polypeptide(L)'
;MASSCRSILRIGGADELSAHVLQTAVTDFFDQRLERNFELFQGQSNSQSVAPQTSGLDKDEHCITESLTANKTSPEAVCINNRYFSAHVHFRPIEHVAAADEKEDGIVLVWNSTTSMDTLSPIHDRAVDYGAGDLLRLCVYLNSTSPSREVVSEQAYADRVLFCLDRGYEYVSVNLNETQVGHNDRDKEGFARVVEALETTMWSSAVMAKTTQRRLQTSLDQTRDSVVGSFPDTKENHTDPTSVDESSYSAYEPPNPDLLTPLAVRDDPEGAEREDRAKQSLLSTIPALSATAKQHTGETNFEAEKTMNDLENALRDAARIREISQKGAMSDAERRQRAGDAALILMNLMGQFDDSEEEDDNSSNCEL
;
A
#
# COMPACT_ATOMS: atom_id res chain seq x y z
N MET A 1 -19.38 -5.80 -27.80
CA MET A 1 -18.14 -6.60 -27.76
C MET A 1 -17.45 -6.25 -26.46
N ALA A 2 -17.37 -7.19 -25.50
CA ALA A 2 -16.60 -6.94 -24.29
C ALA A 2 -15.12 -7.01 -24.70
N SER A 3 -14.42 -5.86 -24.69
CA SER A 3 -12.97 -5.86 -24.80
C SER A 3 -12.45 -6.70 -23.63
N SER A 4 -11.84 -7.84 -23.93
CA SER A 4 -11.22 -8.69 -22.91
C SER A 4 -10.05 -7.88 -22.34
N CYS A 5 -10.28 -7.21 -21.21
CA CYS A 5 -9.25 -6.47 -20.51
C CYS A 5 -8.18 -7.46 -20.08
N ARG A 6 -7.04 -7.43 -20.75
CA ARG A 6 -5.87 -8.24 -20.43
C ARG A 6 -4.91 -7.38 -19.63
N SER A 7 -4.58 -7.83 -18.43
CA SER A 7 -3.50 -7.22 -17.65
C SER A 7 -2.17 -7.65 -18.25
N ILE A 8 -1.33 -6.67 -18.55
CA ILE A 8 0.03 -6.90 -19.04
C ILE A 8 1.02 -6.48 -17.96
N LEU A 9 1.94 -7.39 -17.65
CA LEU A 9 3.10 -7.13 -16.82
C LEU A 9 4.35 -7.17 -17.70
N ARG A 10 4.98 -6.01 -17.85
CA ARG A 10 6.23 -5.90 -18.59
C ARG A 10 7.38 -6.43 -17.75
N ILE A 11 8.15 -7.36 -18.30
CA ILE A 11 9.42 -7.77 -17.72
C ILE A 11 10.51 -7.37 -18.71
N GLY A 12 11.46 -6.57 -18.25
CA GLY A 12 12.71 -6.36 -18.97
C GLY A 12 13.86 -6.49 -18.00
N GLY A 13 15.01 -6.88 -18.53
CA GLY A 13 16.20 -6.97 -17.73
C GLY A 13 17.43 -6.51 -18.47
N ALA A 14 18.51 -6.34 -17.72
CA ALA A 14 19.81 -6.05 -18.29
C ALA A 14 20.28 -7.17 -19.26
N ASP A 15 19.79 -8.39 -19.03
CA ASP A 15 19.88 -9.52 -19.95
C ASP A 15 18.54 -10.28 -20.01
N GLU A 16 18.20 -10.80 -21.20
CA GLU A 16 16.94 -11.52 -21.45
C GLU A 16 16.82 -12.81 -20.59
N LEU A 17 17.95 -13.43 -20.25
CA LEU A 17 17.97 -14.66 -19.47
C LEU A 17 17.48 -14.42 -18.03
N SER A 18 17.94 -13.35 -17.38
CA SER A 18 17.49 -12.96 -16.03
C SER A 18 15.99 -12.71 -15.97
N ALA A 19 15.46 -11.96 -16.95
CA ALA A 19 14.02 -11.70 -17.08
C ALA A 19 13.23 -13.01 -17.26
N HIS A 20 13.68 -13.88 -18.16
CA HIS A 20 13.05 -15.18 -18.40
C HIS A 20 13.10 -16.08 -17.16
N VAL A 21 14.24 -16.15 -16.47
CA VAL A 21 14.42 -16.98 -15.28
C VAL A 21 13.48 -16.54 -14.14
N LEU A 22 13.35 -15.22 -13.89
CA LEU A 22 12.38 -14.72 -12.92
C LEU A 22 10.93 -15.04 -13.35
N GLN A 23 10.61 -14.82 -14.63
CA GLN A 23 9.29 -15.12 -15.18
C GLN A 23 8.93 -16.60 -14.98
N THR A 24 9.83 -17.53 -15.33
CA THR A 24 9.62 -18.97 -15.12
C THR A 24 9.38 -19.29 -13.64
N ALA A 25 10.20 -18.76 -12.73
CA ALA A 25 10.05 -19.02 -11.30
C ALA A 25 8.69 -18.53 -10.77
N VAL A 26 8.23 -17.36 -11.22
CA VAL A 26 6.91 -16.82 -10.84
C VAL A 26 5.78 -17.67 -11.40
N THR A 27 5.84 -18.04 -12.68
CA THR A 27 4.85 -18.93 -13.31
C THR A 27 4.75 -20.26 -12.58
N ASP A 28 5.88 -20.94 -12.37
CA ASP A 28 5.96 -22.22 -11.69
C ASP A 28 5.35 -22.15 -10.27
N PHE A 29 5.61 -21.05 -9.54
CA PHE A 29 5.04 -20.85 -8.21
C PHE A 29 3.50 -20.78 -8.23
N PHE A 30 2.93 -19.99 -9.14
CA PHE A 30 1.49 -19.84 -9.24
C PHE A 30 0.81 -21.13 -9.73
N ASP A 31 1.43 -21.85 -10.65
CA ASP A 31 0.93 -23.14 -11.13
C ASP A 31 0.92 -24.19 -10.00
N GLN A 32 2.03 -24.34 -9.27
CA GLN A 32 2.09 -25.23 -8.10
C GLN A 32 1.10 -24.85 -7.00
N ARG A 33 0.82 -23.56 -6.81
CA ARG A 33 -0.18 -23.09 -5.85
C ARG A 33 -1.60 -23.44 -6.31
N LEU A 34 -1.88 -23.34 -7.60
CA LEU A 34 -3.16 -23.74 -8.17
C LEU A 34 -3.41 -25.24 -8.00
N GLU A 35 -2.40 -26.08 -8.26
CA GLU A 35 -2.46 -27.52 -8.06
C GLU A 35 -2.73 -27.88 -6.58
N ARG A 36 -2.01 -27.28 -5.64
CA ARG A 36 -2.23 -27.51 -4.19
C ARG A 36 -3.64 -27.13 -3.74
N ASN A 37 -4.18 -26.02 -4.24
CA ASN A 37 -5.55 -25.61 -3.93
C ASN A 37 -6.57 -26.60 -4.49
N PHE A 38 -6.32 -27.15 -5.66
CA PHE A 38 -7.18 -28.16 -6.28
C PHE A 38 -7.19 -29.48 -5.50
N GLU A 39 -6.03 -29.94 -5.03
CA GLU A 39 -5.92 -31.14 -4.18
C GLU A 39 -6.65 -30.98 -2.84
N LEU A 40 -6.51 -29.81 -2.19
CA LEU A 40 -7.23 -29.50 -0.96
C LEU A 40 -8.75 -29.55 -1.14
N PHE A 41 -9.24 -29.08 -2.29
CA PHE A 41 -10.66 -29.13 -2.62
C PHE A 41 -11.16 -30.56 -2.87
N GLN A 42 -10.41 -31.38 -3.62
CA GLN A 42 -10.78 -32.77 -3.86
C GLN A 42 -10.76 -33.62 -2.58
N GLY A 43 -9.77 -33.40 -1.71
CA GLY A 43 -9.65 -34.10 -0.44
C GLY A 43 -10.86 -33.90 0.49
N GLN A 44 -11.44 -32.69 0.49
CA GLN A 44 -12.65 -32.41 1.27
C GLN A 44 -13.87 -33.16 0.72
N SER A 45 -14.03 -33.23 -0.60
CA SER A 45 -15.17 -33.88 -1.24
C SER A 45 -15.25 -35.40 -0.98
N ASN A 46 -14.11 -36.07 -0.84
CA ASN A 46 -14.05 -37.51 -0.58
C ASN A 46 -14.31 -37.90 0.88
N SER A 47 -14.28 -36.94 1.82
CA SER A 47 -14.47 -37.21 3.26
C SER A 47 -15.92 -37.14 3.75
N GLN A 48 -16.85 -36.68 2.91
CA GLN A 48 -18.29 -36.61 3.22
C GLN A 48 -19.11 -37.52 2.31
N SER A 49 -18.87 -38.82 2.38
CA SER A 49 -19.82 -39.84 1.89
C SER A 49 -21.02 -39.93 2.86
N VAL A 50 -21.85 -38.90 2.89
CA VAL A 50 -23.22 -38.98 3.44
C VAL A 50 -24.17 -38.94 2.25
N ALA A 51 -24.98 -39.99 2.11
CA ALA A 51 -25.88 -40.19 0.96
C ALA A 51 -26.75 -38.94 0.70
N PRO A 52 -26.85 -38.45 -0.56
CA PRO A 52 -27.52 -37.19 -0.85
C PRO A 52 -29.04 -37.34 -0.79
N GLN A 53 -29.70 -36.55 0.06
CA GLN A 53 -31.11 -36.19 -0.15
C GLN A 53 -31.16 -35.06 -1.18
N THR A 54 -31.74 -35.38 -2.33
CA THR A 54 -31.92 -34.49 -3.49
C THR A 54 -32.97 -33.42 -3.20
N SER A 55 -32.58 -32.14 -3.18
CA SER A 55 -33.45 -31.04 -3.63
C SER A 55 -32.59 -29.89 -4.14
N GLY A 56 -32.95 -29.38 -5.32
CA GLY A 56 -32.06 -28.74 -6.29
C GLY A 56 -31.47 -27.39 -5.88
N LEU A 57 -30.24 -27.16 -6.32
CA LEU A 57 -29.54 -25.87 -6.28
C LEU A 57 -28.61 -25.75 -7.49
N ASP A 58 -28.49 -24.50 -7.95
CA ASP A 58 -27.99 -24.05 -9.25
C ASP A 58 -26.57 -24.52 -9.61
N LYS A 59 -26.44 -25.08 -10.81
CA LYS A 59 -25.17 -25.49 -11.43
C LYS A 59 -24.58 -24.35 -12.26
N ASP A 60 -23.96 -23.36 -11.61
CA ASP A 60 -23.21 -22.28 -12.29
C ASP A 60 -21.83 -22.01 -11.62
N GLU A 61 -21.10 -23.08 -11.33
CA GLU A 61 -19.66 -23.05 -11.01
C GLU A 61 -18.84 -23.70 -12.13
N HIS A 62 -18.89 -23.12 -13.33
CA HIS A 62 -17.85 -23.34 -14.33
C HIS A 62 -16.70 -22.36 -14.08
N CYS A 63 -15.79 -22.74 -13.17
CA CYS A 63 -14.42 -22.26 -13.26
C CYS A 63 -13.84 -22.90 -14.52
N ILE A 64 -13.42 -22.07 -15.48
CA ILE A 64 -12.91 -22.47 -16.79
C ILE A 64 -11.61 -23.26 -16.58
N THR A 65 -11.71 -24.59 -16.53
CA THR A 65 -10.60 -25.54 -16.63
C THR A 65 -10.52 -26.02 -18.08
N GLU A 66 -10.24 -25.11 -19.02
CA GLU A 66 -9.91 -25.50 -20.39
C GLU A 66 -8.41 -25.37 -20.65
N SER A 67 -7.81 -26.52 -21.02
CA SER A 67 -6.62 -26.68 -21.87
C SER A 67 -5.22 -26.61 -21.22
N LEU A 68 -4.79 -27.77 -20.72
CA LEU A 68 -3.38 -28.15 -20.52
C LEU A 68 -3.03 -29.32 -21.46
N THR A 69 -2.97 -29.12 -22.79
CA THR A 69 -2.19 -29.99 -23.72
C THR A 69 -2.31 -29.48 -25.17
N ALA A 70 -1.51 -28.49 -25.57
CA ALA A 70 -1.16 -28.25 -26.98
C ALA A 70 0.01 -27.26 -27.07
N ASN A 71 0.98 -27.54 -27.95
CA ASN A 71 2.17 -26.72 -28.25
C ASN A 71 1.89 -25.21 -28.23
N LYS A 72 2.23 -24.55 -27.12
CA LYS A 72 1.77 -23.20 -26.80
C LYS A 72 2.90 -22.21 -27.09
N THR A 73 2.90 -21.67 -28.31
CA THR A 73 3.78 -20.54 -28.70
C THR A 73 3.21 -19.18 -28.31
N SER A 74 2.02 -19.14 -27.69
CA SER A 74 1.44 -17.91 -27.15
C SER A 74 2.00 -17.61 -25.76
N PRO A 75 2.28 -16.34 -25.42
CA PRO A 75 2.72 -15.96 -24.08
C PRO A 75 1.73 -16.47 -23.03
N GLU A 76 2.25 -17.33 -22.15
CA GLU A 76 1.47 -17.99 -21.10
C GLU A 76 0.90 -16.94 -20.15
N ALA A 77 -0.43 -16.87 -20.06
CA ALA A 77 -1.09 -16.08 -19.05
C ALA A 77 -0.95 -16.79 -17.71
N VAL A 78 -0.52 -16.08 -16.68
CA VAL A 78 -0.51 -16.59 -15.31
C VAL A 78 -1.79 -16.16 -14.61
N CYS A 79 -2.40 -17.10 -13.92
CA CYS A 79 -3.61 -16.86 -13.13
C CYS A 79 -3.21 -16.51 -11.69
N ILE A 80 -3.34 -15.24 -11.33
CA ILE A 80 -3.11 -14.76 -9.96
C ILE A 80 -4.46 -14.83 -9.24
N ASN A 81 -4.57 -15.73 -8.27
CA ASN A 81 -5.80 -15.96 -7.51
C ASN A 81 -5.54 -15.82 -6.02
N ASN A 82 -6.29 -14.93 -5.37
CA ASN A 82 -6.29 -14.75 -3.93
C ASN A 82 -7.72 -14.83 -3.37
N ARG A 83 -7.88 -14.59 -2.07
CA ARG A 83 -9.20 -14.65 -1.42
C ARG A 83 -10.22 -13.65 -1.98
N TYR A 84 -9.75 -12.57 -2.60
CA TYR A 84 -10.55 -11.42 -3.00
C TYR A 84 -10.87 -11.41 -4.50
N PHE A 85 -9.92 -11.78 -5.35
CA PHE A 85 -10.07 -11.76 -6.80
C PHE A 85 -9.25 -12.85 -7.52
N SER A 86 -9.58 -13.06 -8.79
CA SER A 86 -8.79 -13.80 -9.77
C SER A 86 -8.43 -12.88 -10.93
N ALA A 87 -7.17 -12.86 -11.36
CA ALA A 87 -6.68 -12.05 -12.46
C ALA A 87 -5.85 -12.87 -13.44
N HIS A 88 -6.01 -12.63 -14.73
CA HIS A 88 -5.16 -13.19 -15.78
C HIS A 88 -4.12 -12.15 -16.18
N VAL A 89 -2.85 -12.44 -15.91
CA VAL A 89 -1.72 -11.54 -16.17
C VAL A 89 -0.82 -12.15 -17.23
N HIS A 90 -0.56 -11.39 -18.29
CA HIS A 90 0.37 -11.78 -19.33
C HIS A 90 1.73 -11.13 -19.09
N PHE A 91 2.75 -11.96 -18.97
CA PHE A 91 4.13 -11.50 -18.99
C PHE A 91 4.56 -11.17 -20.41
N ARG A 92 5.07 -9.97 -20.63
CA ARG A 92 5.61 -9.55 -21.94
C ARG A 92 7.00 -8.94 -21.81
N PRO A 93 7.94 -9.29 -22.70
CA PRO A 93 9.21 -8.58 -22.81
C PRO A 93 8.99 -7.08 -23.07
N ILE A 94 9.84 -6.21 -22.54
CA ILE A 94 9.74 -4.74 -22.76
C ILE A 94 9.96 -4.37 -24.23
N GLU A 95 10.65 -5.21 -25.00
CA GLU A 95 10.92 -5.02 -26.42
C GLU A 95 9.67 -5.16 -27.29
N HIS A 96 8.63 -5.83 -26.78
CA HIS A 96 7.41 -6.05 -27.55
C HIS A 96 6.58 -4.76 -27.64
N VAL A 97 6.24 -4.28 -28.84
CA VAL A 97 5.37 -3.10 -28.98
C VAL A 97 3.94 -3.49 -28.56
N ALA A 98 3.34 -2.77 -27.62
CA ALA A 98 1.94 -3.02 -27.24
C ALA A 98 0.99 -2.58 -28.35
N ALA A 99 -0.15 -3.26 -28.46
CA ALA A 99 -1.24 -2.73 -29.25
C ALA A 99 -1.85 -1.52 -28.53
N ALA A 100 -2.38 -0.55 -29.28
CA ALA A 100 -2.90 0.71 -28.72
C ALA A 100 -4.02 0.53 -27.68
N ASP A 101 -4.68 -0.63 -27.67
CA ASP A 101 -5.81 -0.93 -26.77
C ASP A 101 -5.39 -1.75 -25.53
N GLU A 102 -4.11 -2.09 -25.38
CA GLU A 102 -3.63 -2.89 -24.27
C GLU A 102 -3.19 -2.02 -23.09
N LYS A 103 -3.70 -2.33 -21.90
CA LYS A 103 -3.33 -1.63 -20.67
C LYS A 103 -2.18 -2.34 -19.97
N GLU A 104 -1.09 -1.61 -19.75
CA GLU A 104 0.12 -2.10 -19.09
C GLU A 104 0.08 -1.78 -17.60
N ASP A 105 -0.42 -2.73 -16.81
CA ASP A 105 -0.67 -2.52 -15.39
C ASP A 105 0.63 -2.42 -14.56
N GLY A 106 1.70 -3.11 -14.98
CA GLY A 106 2.92 -3.21 -14.18
C GLY A 106 4.22 -3.30 -14.97
N ILE A 107 5.32 -2.93 -14.32
CA ILE A 107 6.70 -3.11 -14.81
C ILE A 107 7.53 -3.85 -13.75
N VAL A 108 8.28 -4.86 -14.18
CA VAL A 108 9.35 -5.51 -13.43
C VAL A 108 10.66 -5.33 -14.18
N LEU A 109 11.62 -4.67 -13.54
CA LEU A 109 13.00 -4.55 -14.03
C LEU A 109 13.87 -5.58 -13.34
N VAL A 110 14.63 -6.37 -14.09
CA VAL A 110 15.42 -7.48 -13.54
C VAL A 110 16.89 -7.32 -13.92
N TRP A 111 17.80 -7.49 -12.97
CA TRP A 111 19.23 -7.55 -13.27
C TRP A 111 19.96 -8.47 -12.31
N ASN A 112 21.23 -8.73 -12.57
CA ASN A 112 22.08 -9.60 -11.78
C ASN A 112 23.45 -8.96 -11.54
N SER A 113 24.34 -9.63 -10.82
CA SER A 113 25.69 -9.12 -10.54
C SER A 113 26.58 -8.96 -11.78
N THR A 114 26.25 -9.64 -12.88
CA THR A 114 27.04 -9.58 -14.13
C THR A 114 26.74 -8.36 -14.99
N THR A 115 25.69 -7.62 -14.65
CA THR A 115 25.17 -6.51 -15.45
C THR A 115 25.17 -5.21 -14.66
N SER A 116 25.55 -4.09 -15.30
CA SER A 116 25.48 -2.77 -14.66
C SER A 116 24.03 -2.31 -14.56
N MET A 117 23.68 -1.70 -13.42
CA MET A 117 22.36 -1.14 -13.19
C MET A 117 22.00 -0.03 -14.19
N ASP A 118 22.99 0.69 -14.73
CA ASP A 118 22.77 1.78 -15.70
C ASP A 118 22.01 1.32 -16.95
N THR A 119 22.13 0.03 -17.28
CA THR A 119 21.42 -0.61 -18.40
C THR A 119 19.90 -0.61 -18.23
N LEU A 120 19.39 -0.46 -17.00
CA LEU A 120 17.96 -0.41 -16.71
C LEU A 120 17.32 0.94 -17.04
N SER A 121 18.09 2.03 -17.09
CA SER A 121 17.55 3.36 -17.41
C SER A 121 16.81 3.41 -18.75
N PRO A 122 17.41 2.99 -19.89
CA PRO A 122 16.70 3.02 -21.17
C PRO A 122 15.51 2.05 -21.24
N ILE A 123 15.52 0.98 -20.43
CA ILE A 123 14.42 0.01 -20.33
C ILE A 123 13.25 0.64 -19.58
N HIS A 124 13.54 1.34 -18.47
CA HIS A 124 12.57 2.11 -17.71
C HIS A 124 11.91 3.20 -18.56
N ASP A 125 12.71 4.05 -19.21
CA ASP A 125 12.21 5.18 -19.98
C ASP A 125 11.24 4.70 -21.07
N ARG A 126 11.59 3.61 -21.77
CA ARG A 126 10.72 2.99 -22.77
C ARG A 126 9.41 2.45 -22.17
N ALA A 127 9.46 1.81 -21.01
CA ALA A 127 8.26 1.29 -20.36
C ALA A 127 7.33 2.42 -19.91
N VAL A 128 7.89 3.53 -19.41
CA VAL A 128 7.12 4.73 -19.05
C VAL A 128 6.53 5.40 -20.28
N ASP A 129 7.24 5.43 -21.41
CA ASP A 129 6.73 5.95 -22.68
C ASP A 129 5.51 5.15 -23.19
N TYR A 130 5.43 3.86 -22.85
CA TYR A 130 4.25 3.01 -23.11
C TYR A 130 3.13 3.18 -22.08
N GLY A 131 3.30 4.03 -21.07
CA GLY A 131 2.34 4.21 -19.99
C GLY A 131 2.27 3.01 -19.04
N ALA A 132 3.35 2.24 -18.94
CA ALA A 132 3.39 1.06 -18.09
C ALA A 132 3.68 1.41 -16.62
N GLY A 133 3.25 0.53 -15.72
CA GLY A 133 3.64 0.59 -14.31
C GLY A 133 2.81 1.54 -13.47
N ASP A 134 1.55 1.79 -13.85
CA ASP A 134 0.61 2.57 -13.03
C ASP A 134 0.25 1.84 -11.74
N LEU A 135 0.14 0.51 -11.77
CA LEU A 135 -0.30 -0.29 -10.62
C LEU A 135 0.87 -0.97 -9.90
N LEU A 136 1.92 -1.37 -10.62
CA LEU A 136 3.06 -2.08 -10.04
C LEU A 136 4.39 -1.66 -10.66
N ARG A 137 5.38 -1.36 -9.81
CA ARG A 137 6.77 -1.08 -10.21
C ARG A 137 7.74 -1.82 -9.29
N LEU A 138 8.31 -2.92 -9.78
CA LEU A 138 9.29 -3.73 -9.05
C LEU A 138 10.66 -3.71 -9.74
N CYS A 139 11.72 -3.56 -8.95
CA CYS A 139 13.10 -3.64 -9.41
C CYS A 139 13.76 -4.79 -8.66
N VAL A 140 14.03 -5.89 -9.37
CA VAL A 140 14.46 -7.17 -8.82
C VAL A 140 15.92 -7.45 -9.13
N TYR A 141 16.75 -7.50 -8.09
CA TYR A 141 18.14 -7.95 -8.18
C TYR A 141 18.22 -9.46 -7.95
N LEU A 142 18.67 -10.21 -8.95
CA LEU A 142 18.89 -11.65 -8.85
C LEU A 142 20.27 -11.92 -8.25
N ASN A 143 20.28 -12.41 -7.00
CA ASN A 143 21.48 -12.90 -6.36
C ASN A 143 21.68 -14.38 -6.73
N SER A 144 22.69 -14.64 -7.55
CA SER A 144 23.08 -16.00 -7.94
C SER A 144 23.97 -16.70 -6.91
N THR A 145 24.51 -15.97 -5.94
CA THR A 145 25.39 -16.54 -4.92
C THR A 145 24.59 -17.03 -3.73
N SER A 146 25.00 -18.18 -3.18
CA SER A 146 24.50 -18.68 -1.90
C SER A 146 24.67 -17.61 -0.80
N PRO A 147 23.86 -17.65 0.28
CA PRO A 147 23.81 -16.60 1.32
C PRO A 147 25.10 -16.39 2.12
N SER A 148 26.23 -16.98 1.70
CA SER A 148 27.56 -16.58 2.14
C SER A 148 27.85 -15.16 1.67
N ARG A 149 27.29 -14.18 2.39
CA ARG A 149 27.45 -12.72 2.29
C ARG A 149 28.31 -12.31 1.10
N GLU A 150 27.70 -12.17 -0.07
CA GLU A 150 28.26 -11.30 -1.09
C GLU A 150 28.44 -9.94 -0.40
N VAL A 151 29.68 -9.54 -0.16
CA VAL A 151 29.98 -8.23 0.41
C VAL A 151 29.79 -7.24 -0.72
N VAL A 152 28.53 -6.99 -1.05
CA VAL A 152 28.16 -5.84 -1.86
C VAL A 152 28.62 -4.62 -1.06
N SER A 153 29.38 -3.74 -1.69
CA SER A 153 29.75 -2.48 -1.03
C SER A 153 28.46 -1.74 -0.66
N GLU A 154 28.43 -1.19 0.55
CA GLU A 154 27.30 -0.39 1.03
C GLU A 154 26.91 0.71 0.02
N GLN A 155 27.92 1.28 -0.65
CA GLN A 155 27.73 2.23 -1.74
C GLN A 155 26.93 1.64 -2.92
N ALA A 156 27.28 0.45 -3.40
CA ALA A 156 26.57 -0.18 -4.51
C ALA A 156 25.12 -0.55 -4.13
N TYR A 157 24.88 -0.91 -2.87
CA TYR A 157 23.52 -1.11 -2.37
C TYR A 157 22.74 0.22 -2.32
N ALA A 158 23.35 1.29 -1.80
CA ALA A 158 22.74 2.61 -1.74
C ALA A 158 22.39 3.14 -3.13
N ASP A 159 23.29 3.01 -4.11
CA ASP A 159 23.06 3.43 -5.49
C ASP A 159 21.86 2.68 -6.11
N ARG A 160 21.70 1.38 -5.80
CA ARG A 160 20.55 0.58 -6.26
C ARG A 160 19.25 1.06 -5.65
N VAL A 161 19.23 1.30 -4.35
CA VAL A 161 18.03 1.79 -3.65
C VAL A 161 17.64 3.17 -4.16
N LEU A 162 18.62 4.08 -4.34
CA LEU A 162 18.37 5.43 -4.84
C LEU A 162 17.80 5.43 -6.26
N PHE A 163 18.33 4.59 -7.16
CA PHE A 163 17.77 4.44 -8.51
C PHE A 163 16.29 4.03 -8.47
N CYS A 164 15.93 3.09 -7.58
CA CYS A 164 14.56 2.60 -7.44
C CYS A 164 13.65 3.69 -6.87
N LEU A 165 14.07 4.34 -5.78
CA LEU A 165 13.31 5.41 -5.14
C LEU A 165 13.02 6.59 -6.08
N ASP A 166 14.02 7.02 -6.85
CA ASP A 166 13.89 8.11 -7.81
C ASP A 166 12.80 7.86 -8.87
N ARG A 167 12.57 6.59 -9.22
CA ARG A 167 11.64 6.16 -10.27
C ARG A 167 10.34 5.54 -9.71
N GLY A 168 10.21 5.48 -8.39
CA GLY A 168 9.07 4.90 -7.71
C GLY A 168 8.99 3.38 -7.83
N TYR A 169 10.12 2.69 -7.93
CA TYR A 169 10.19 1.24 -7.84
C TYR A 169 10.43 0.80 -6.41
N GLU A 170 9.86 -0.35 -6.07
CA GLU A 170 10.28 -1.12 -4.91
C GLU A 170 11.50 -1.99 -5.27
N TYR A 171 12.58 -1.88 -4.50
CA TYR A 171 13.78 -2.69 -4.64
C TYR A 171 13.62 -4.03 -3.90
N VAL A 172 13.84 -5.16 -4.60
CA VAL A 172 13.79 -6.50 -4.00
C VAL A 172 15.01 -7.32 -4.43
N SER A 173 15.76 -7.83 -3.44
CA SER A 173 16.88 -8.76 -3.70
C SER A 173 16.39 -10.20 -3.60
N VAL A 174 16.48 -10.97 -4.68
CA VAL A 174 15.90 -12.31 -4.80
C VAL A 174 17.00 -13.35 -4.99
N ASN A 175 16.98 -14.39 -4.14
CA ASN A 175 17.70 -15.64 -4.36
C ASN A 175 16.72 -16.70 -4.87
N LEU A 176 16.85 -17.08 -6.14
CA LEU A 176 15.94 -18.05 -6.76
C LEU A 176 16.15 -19.50 -6.30
N ASN A 177 17.18 -19.77 -5.50
CA ASN A 177 17.33 -21.07 -4.85
C ASN A 177 16.40 -21.22 -3.62
N GLU A 178 15.82 -20.12 -3.15
CA GLU A 178 15.04 -20.04 -1.90
C GLU A 178 13.59 -19.60 -2.16
N THR A 179 12.97 -20.08 -3.24
CA THR A 179 11.59 -19.67 -3.63
C THR A 179 10.51 -20.01 -2.60
N GLN A 180 10.79 -20.90 -1.65
CA GLN A 180 9.85 -21.31 -0.61
C GLN A 180 10.07 -20.62 0.74
N VAL A 181 11.14 -19.82 0.88
CA VAL A 181 11.47 -19.15 2.14
C VAL A 181 10.69 -17.84 2.26
N GLY A 182 10.24 -17.50 3.47
CA GLY A 182 9.66 -16.18 3.79
C GLY A 182 8.17 -15.99 3.52
N HIS A 183 7.45 -16.97 2.95
CA HIS A 183 6.03 -16.81 2.62
C HIS A 183 5.09 -16.68 3.83
N ASN A 184 5.50 -17.20 4.98
CA ASN A 184 4.72 -17.15 6.23
C ASN A 184 5.14 -15.97 7.13
N ASP A 185 6.17 -15.23 6.74
CA ASP A 185 6.66 -14.11 7.53
C ASP A 185 5.72 -12.92 7.39
N ARG A 186 5.65 -12.11 8.45
CA ARG A 186 4.84 -10.90 8.48
C ARG A 186 5.35 -9.88 7.46
N ASP A 187 6.66 -9.67 7.47
CA ASP A 187 7.37 -8.77 6.58
C ASP A 187 8.11 -9.63 5.56
N LYS A 188 7.53 -9.77 4.37
CA LYS A 188 8.07 -10.65 3.34
C LYS A 188 9.27 -10.00 2.69
N GLU A 189 10.30 -10.82 2.44
CA GLU A 189 11.49 -10.42 1.69
C GLU A 189 11.74 -11.39 0.51
N GLY A 190 12.72 -11.06 -0.34
CA GLY A 190 13.14 -11.92 -1.43
C GLY A 190 12.02 -12.35 -2.38
N PHE A 191 11.99 -13.63 -2.75
CA PHE A 191 10.99 -14.14 -3.70
C PHE A 191 9.56 -14.06 -3.14
N ALA A 192 9.38 -14.26 -1.83
CA ALA A 192 8.06 -14.15 -1.19
C ALA A 192 7.48 -12.73 -1.30
N ARG A 193 8.35 -11.69 -1.24
CA ARG A 193 7.92 -10.30 -1.44
C ARG A 193 7.48 -10.03 -2.89
N VAL A 194 8.18 -10.58 -3.88
CA VAL A 194 7.78 -10.47 -5.30
C VAL A 194 6.40 -11.08 -5.51
N VAL A 195 6.16 -12.28 -4.98
CA VAL A 195 4.85 -12.95 -5.06
C VAL A 195 3.76 -12.12 -4.38
N GLU A 196 4.03 -11.60 -3.18
CA GLU A 196 3.06 -10.75 -2.47
C GLU A 196 2.73 -9.47 -3.23
N ALA A 197 3.73 -8.78 -3.79
CA ALA A 197 3.50 -7.59 -4.58
C ALA A 197 2.59 -7.88 -5.79
N LEU A 198 2.79 -9.03 -6.45
CA LEU A 198 1.92 -9.48 -7.54
C LEU A 198 0.49 -9.83 -7.07
N GLU A 199 0.35 -10.47 -5.89
CA GLU A 199 -0.94 -10.85 -5.32
C GLU A 199 -1.75 -9.70 -4.74
N THR A 200 -1.07 -8.64 -4.29
CA THR A 200 -1.69 -7.45 -3.69
C THR A 200 -2.01 -6.37 -4.72
N THR A 201 -1.44 -6.46 -5.93
CA THR A 201 -1.75 -5.56 -7.04
C THR A 201 -3.18 -5.77 -7.53
N MET A 202 -3.94 -4.67 -7.65
CA MET A 202 -5.31 -4.67 -8.16
C MET A 202 -5.33 -4.62 -9.69
N TRP A 203 -5.04 -5.75 -10.33
CA TRP A 203 -4.97 -5.88 -11.79
C TRP A 203 -6.23 -5.39 -12.52
N SER A 204 -6.08 -4.78 -13.69
CA SER A 204 -7.22 -4.35 -14.51
C SER A 204 -8.07 -5.51 -15.03
N SER A 205 -7.51 -6.72 -15.12
CA SER A 205 -8.21 -7.96 -15.43
C SER A 205 -8.80 -8.67 -14.20
N ALA A 206 -8.65 -8.10 -12.99
CA ALA A 206 -9.12 -8.73 -11.77
C ALA A 206 -10.65 -8.86 -11.74
N VAL A 207 -11.12 -10.09 -11.61
CA VAL A 207 -12.51 -10.45 -11.36
C VAL A 207 -12.68 -10.75 -9.88
N MET A 208 -13.48 -9.94 -9.19
CA MET A 208 -13.77 -10.12 -7.77
C MET A 208 -14.48 -11.46 -7.53
N ALA A 209 -14.10 -12.15 -6.46
CA ALA A 209 -14.78 -13.37 -6.03
C ALA A 209 -16.25 -13.06 -5.71
N LYS A 210 -17.18 -13.92 -6.17
CA LYS A 210 -18.63 -13.75 -5.95
C LYS A 210 -18.98 -13.56 -4.46
N THR A 211 -18.26 -14.24 -3.57
CA THR A 211 -18.42 -14.13 -2.11
C THR A 211 -18.06 -12.73 -1.61
N THR A 212 -16.94 -12.17 -2.08
CA THR A 212 -16.51 -10.80 -1.78
C THR A 212 -17.49 -9.79 -2.36
N GLN A 213 -17.93 -9.98 -3.60
CA GLN A 213 -18.92 -9.10 -4.24
C GLN A 213 -20.24 -9.05 -3.46
N ARG A 214 -20.77 -10.21 -3.04
CA ARG A 214 -21.98 -10.28 -2.20
C ARG A 214 -21.79 -9.56 -0.87
N ARG A 215 -20.64 -9.77 -0.19
CA ARG A 215 -20.35 -9.10 1.09
C ARG A 215 -20.29 -7.58 0.94
N LEU A 216 -19.64 -7.07 -0.11
CA LEU A 216 -19.56 -5.64 -0.40
C LEU A 216 -20.94 -5.06 -0.71
N GLN A 217 -21.74 -5.77 -1.51
CA GLN A 217 -23.10 -5.35 -1.82
C GLN A 217 -23.98 -5.26 -0.57
N THR A 218 -23.93 -6.26 0.32
CA THR A 218 -24.63 -6.21 1.60
C THR A 218 -24.18 -5.04 2.48
N SER A 219 -22.88 -4.75 2.53
CA SER A 219 -22.35 -3.61 3.29
C SER A 219 -22.82 -2.26 2.73
N LEU A 220 -22.92 -2.16 1.40
CA LEU A 220 -23.41 -0.96 0.72
C LEU A 220 -24.90 -0.74 0.99
N ASP A 221 -25.71 -1.79 0.93
CA ASP A 221 -27.14 -1.74 1.23
C ASP A 221 -27.39 -1.32 2.69
N GLN A 222 -26.62 -1.88 3.64
CA GLN A 222 -26.68 -1.48 5.05
C GLN A 222 -26.33 -0.01 5.28
N THR A 223 -25.31 0.49 4.57
CA THR A 223 -24.91 1.91 4.67
C THR A 223 -25.99 2.80 4.09
N ARG A 224 -26.57 2.41 2.95
CA ARG A 224 -27.66 3.14 2.29
C ARG A 224 -28.90 3.23 3.18
N ASP A 225 -29.30 2.13 3.81
CA ASP A 225 -30.45 2.10 4.72
C ASP A 225 -30.22 2.98 5.96
N SER A 226 -28.97 3.02 6.46
CA SER A 226 -28.60 3.87 7.60
C SER A 226 -28.66 5.36 7.27
N VAL A 227 -28.24 5.77 6.07
CA VAL A 227 -28.30 7.18 5.63
C VAL A 227 -29.75 7.62 5.41
N VAL A 228 -30.57 6.78 4.78
CA VAL A 228 -31.99 7.12 4.52
C VAL A 228 -32.80 7.17 5.82
N GLY A 229 -32.48 6.35 6.82
CA GLY A 229 -33.17 6.37 8.12
C GLY A 229 -32.79 7.53 9.05
N SER A 230 -31.70 8.26 8.75
CA SER A 230 -31.15 9.30 9.64
C SER A 230 -31.60 10.71 9.31
N PHE A 231 -32.31 10.92 8.20
CA PHE A 231 -33.00 12.19 7.96
C PHE A 231 -34.41 12.08 8.51
N PRO A 232 -34.69 12.64 9.71
CA PRO A 232 -36.07 12.75 10.17
C PRO A 232 -36.84 13.48 9.10
N ASP A 233 -37.92 12.85 8.66
CA ASP A 233 -38.89 13.28 7.67
C ASP A 233 -39.43 14.65 8.09
N THR A 234 -38.66 15.70 7.81
CA THR A 234 -39.02 17.07 8.11
C THR A 234 -40.01 17.42 7.02
N LYS A 235 -41.28 17.11 7.28
CA LYS A 235 -42.43 17.55 6.50
C LYS A 235 -42.50 19.07 6.57
N GLU A 236 -41.57 19.76 5.93
CA GLU A 236 -41.71 21.18 5.67
C GLU A 236 -42.67 21.37 4.50
N ASN A 237 -43.59 22.29 4.73
CA ASN A 237 -44.69 22.61 3.87
C ASN A 237 -44.25 22.89 2.44
N HIS A 238 -45.04 22.33 1.53
CA HIS A 238 -45.05 22.57 0.11
C HIS A 238 -45.18 24.08 -0.18
N THR A 239 -44.07 24.74 -0.53
CA THR A 239 -44.08 26.04 -1.20
C THR A 239 -43.30 25.93 -2.51
N ASP A 240 -43.93 26.45 -3.56
CA ASP A 240 -43.64 26.42 -5.00
C ASP A 240 -42.16 26.27 -5.47
N PRO A 241 -41.84 25.35 -6.40
CA PRO A 241 -40.51 25.17 -6.96
C PRO A 241 -40.34 25.98 -8.26
N THR A 242 -40.00 27.26 -8.18
CA THR A 242 -39.61 28.06 -9.37
C THR A 242 -38.45 29.03 -9.11
N SER A 243 -37.32 28.54 -8.57
CA SER A 243 -35.98 29.09 -8.84
C SER A 243 -34.95 28.33 -8.01
N VAL A 244 -34.21 27.39 -8.61
CA VAL A 244 -33.06 26.77 -7.95
C VAL A 244 -31.82 27.47 -8.47
N ASP A 245 -31.21 28.25 -7.59
CA ASP A 245 -29.93 28.93 -7.78
C ASP A 245 -28.80 27.89 -7.63
N GLU A 246 -28.07 27.61 -8.72
CA GLU A 246 -26.97 26.64 -8.79
C GLU A 246 -25.73 27.04 -7.97
N SER A 247 -25.72 28.20 -7.32
CA SER A 247 -24.56 28.67 -6.53
C SER A 247 -24.41 28.05 -5.13
N SER A 248 -25.36 27.20 -4.70
CA SER A 248 -25.39 26.62 -3.35
C SER A 248 -24.73 25.23 -3.21
N TYR A 249 -23.90 24.80 -4.16
CA TYR A 249 -23.18 23.53 -4.01
C TYR A 249 -22.02 23.66 -3.00
N SER A 250 -22.32 23.21 -1.78
CA SER A 250 -21.38 22.62 -0.81
C SER A 250 -20.33 23.56 -0.20
N ALA A 251 -20.77 24.54 0.59
CA ALA A 251 -19.98 24.97 1.74
C ALA A 251 -20.02 23.86 2.79
N TYR A 252 -18.97 23.04 2.86
CA TYR A 252 -18.79 22.10 3.96
C TYR A 252 -18.61 22.93 5.25
N GLU A 253 -19.64 22.98 6.09
CA GLU A 253 -19.49 23.44 7.46
C GLU A 253 -18.96 22.27 8.30
N PRO A 254 -17.74 22.36 8.84
CA PRO A 254 -17.20 21.33 9.70
C PRO A 254 -18.16 21.12 10.89
N PRO A 255 -18.38 19.87 11.33
CA PRO A 255 -19.30 19.55 12.41
C PRO A 255 -18.92 20.34 13.68
N ASN A 256 -19.89 21.08 14.20
CA ASN A 256 -19.70 21.92 15.39
C ASN A 256 -19.27 21.05 16.58
N PRO A 257 -18.07 21.26 17.17
CA PRO A 257 -17.55 20.43 18.26
C PRO A 257 -18.44 20.45 19.50
N ASP A 258 -19.26 21.48 19.69
CA ASP A 258 -20.20 21.60 20.81
C ASP A 258 -21.40 20.62 20.70
N LEU A 259 -21.65 20.07 19.51
CA LEU A 259 -22.70 19.08 19.26
C LEU A 259 -22.21 17.63 19.33
N LEU A 260 -20.92 17.41 19.62
CA LEU A 260 -20.42 16.10 19.97
C LEU A 260 -21.00 15.73 21.32
N THR A 261 -22.16 15.06 21.29
CA THR A 261 -22.76 14.45 22.48
C THR A 261 -21.69 13.67 23.23
N PRO A 262 -21.47 13.94 24.53
CA PRO A 262 -20.56 13.16 25.35
C PRO A 262 -20.91 11.69 25.15
N LEU A 263 -19.95 10.90 24.66
CA LEU A 263 -20.13 9.46 24.56
C LEU A 263 -20.63 8.99 25.92
N ALA A 264 -21.86 8.44 25.94
CA ALA A 264 -22.46 7.91 27.14
C ALA A 264 -21.50 6.84 27.69
N VAL A 265 -20.73 7.24 28.71
CA VAL A 265 -19.84 6.35 29.43
C VAL A 265 -20.74 5.24 29.95
N ARG A 266 -20.57 4.04 29.39
CA ARG A 266 -21.22 2.86 29.94
C ARG A 266 -20.64 2.68 31.33
N ASP A 267 -21.50 2.59 32.33
CA ASP A 267 -21.16 2.28 33.72
C ASP A 267 -20.55 0.87 33.81
N ASP A 268 -19.31 0.72 33.35
CA ASP A 268 -18.49 -0.44 33.60
C ASP A 268 -17.85 -0.25 34.99
N PRO A 269 -18.19 -1.08 35.99
CA PRO A 269 -17.62 -0.97 37.33
C PRO A 269 -16.09 -1.08 37.33
N GLU A 270 -15.49 -1.72 36.32
CA GLU A 270 -14.04 -1.81 36.18
C GLU A 270 -13.41 -0.49 35.66
N GLY A 271 -14.20 0.31 34.94
CA GLY A 271 -13.82 1.64 34.45
C GLY A 271 -13.74 2.68 35.57
N ALA A 272 -14.66 2.62 36.53
CA ALA A 272 -14.69 3.53 37.68
C ALA A 272 -13.43 3.40 38.55
N GLU A 273 -12.96 2.18 38.82
CA GLU A 273 -11.73 1.97 39.59
C GLU A 273 -10.47 2.43 38.83
N ARG A 274 -10.45 2.28 37.50
CA ARG A 274 -9.33 2.74 36.67
C ARG A 274 -9.30 4.26 36.59
N GLU A 275 -10.46 4.90 36.53
CA GLU A 275 -10.61 6.35 36.54
C GLU A 275 -10.27 6.96 37.91
N ASP A 276 -10.69 6.34 39.02
CA ASP A 276 -10.32 6.79 40.37
C ASP A 276 -8.82 6.63 40.64
N ARG A 277 -8.18 5.57 40.12
CA ARG A 277 -6.73 5.40 40.23
C ARG A 277 -5.98 6.46 39.41
N ALA A 278 -6.48 6.81 38.22
CA ALA A 278 -5.94 7.90 37.42
C ALA A 278 -6.15 9.27 38.10
N LYS A 279 -7.32 9.52 38.69
CA LYS A 279 -7.62 10.76 39.44
C LYS A 279 -6.81 10.89 40.73
N GLN A 280 -6.59 9.80 41.47
CA GLN A 280 -5.69 9.81 42.63
C GLN A 280 -4.22 10.01 42.23
N SER A 281 -3.80 9.43 41.11
CA SER A 281 -2.47 9.67 40.55
C SER A 281 -2.28 11.15 40.19
N LEU A 282 -3.30 11.80 39.62
CA LEU A 282 -3.31 13.22 39.26
C LEU A 282 -3.41 14.18 40.47
N LEU A 283 -4.22 13.86 41.48
CA LEU A 283 -4.39 14.73 42.66
C LEU A 283 -3.19 14.71 43.60
N SER A 284 -2.45 13.60 43.66
CA SER A 284 -1.25 13.48 44.49
C SER A 284 -0.05 14.29 43.95
N THR A 285 -0.09 14.71 42.68
CA THR A 285 0.95 15.53 42.04
C THR A 285 0.79 17.04 42.28
N ILE A 286 -0.33 17.49 42.84
CA ILE A 286 -0.72 18.91 42.84
C ILE A 286 -0.22 19.79 44.01
N PRO A 287 0.25 19.31 45.19
CA PRO A 287 0.63 20.24 46.26
C PRO A 287 1.89 21.09 46.00
N ALA A 288 2.71 20.79 44.98
CA ALA A 288 3.99 21.48 44.74
C ALA A 288 3.95 22.59 43.66
N LEU A 289 2.87 22.72 42.89
CA LEU A 289 2.79 23.63 41.73
C LEU A 289 2.09 24.98 42.03
N SER A 290 1.74 25.27 43.29
CA SER A 290 0.89 26.43 43.61
C SER A 290 1.63 27.77 43.84
N ALA A 291 2.92 27.89 43.52
CA ALA A 291 3.69 29.12 43.78
C ALA A 291 4.17 29.89 42.53
N THR A 292 4.03 29.35 41.31
CA THR A 292 4.60 29.97 40.09
C THR A 292 3.57 30.03 38.96
N ALA A 293 2.42 30.64 39.21
CA ALA A 293 1.45 30.97 38.16
C ALA A 293 1.07 32.45 38.26
N LYS A 294 1.90 33.31 37.68
CA LYS A 294 1.52 34.68 37.30
C LYS A 294 2.27 35.08 36.02
N GLN A 295 1.48 35.26 34.95
CA GLN A 295 1.78 35.95 33.68
C GLN A 295 2.49 35.15 32.57
N HIS A 296 1.73 34.50 31.69
CA HIS A 296 1.99 34.43 30.23
C HIS A 296 0.83 33.68 29.55
N THR A 297 -0.22 34.40 29.13
CA THR A 297 -1.37 33.80 28.40
C THR A 297 -1.72 34.62 27.15
N GLY A 298 -0.71 35.09 26.40
CA GLY A 298 -0.93 35.94 25.22
C GLY A 298 -0.07 35.68 23.98
N GLU A 299 1.04 34.95 24.08
CA GLU A 299 2.03 34.86 22.98
C GLU A 299 2.16 33.46 22.34
N THR A 300 1.58 32.41 22.93
CA THR A 300 1.75 31.02 22.47
C THR A 300 1.08 30.72 21.13
N ASN A 301 0.02 31.45 20.76
CA ASN A 301 -0.68 31.21 19.50
C ASN A 301 0.11 31.68 18.27
N PHE A 302 0.93 32.73 18.40
CA PHE A 302 1.69 33.26 17.26
C PHE A 302 2.88 32.36 16.90
N GLU A 303 3.54 31.77 17.90
CA GLU A 303 4.66 30.86 17.67
C GLU A 303 4.21 29.54 17.05
N ALA A 304 3.07 28.98 17.50
CA ALA A 304 2.49 27.77 16.91
C ALA A 304 2.04 27.96 15.46
N GLU A 305 1.46 29.12 15.13
CA GLU A 305 1.06 29.42 13.74
C GLU A 305 2.29 29.61 12.84
N LYS A 306 3.37 30.19 13.37
CA LYS A 306 4.62 30.34 12.64
C LYS A 306 5.28 28.98 12.35
N THR A 307 5.38 28.10 13.34
CA THR A 307 5.97 26.76 13.14
C THR A 307 5.16 25.92 12.15
N MET A 308 3.83 26.03 12.16
CA MET A 308 2.97 25.35 11.20
C MET A 308 3.16 25.86 9.76
N ASN A 309 3.29 27.18 9.58
CA ASN A 309 3.60 27.78 8.28
C ASN A 309 4.99 27.36 7.76
N ASP A 310 5.98 27.28 8.64
CA ASP A 310 7.33 26.84 8.29
C ASP A 310 7.34 25.35 7.87
N LEU A 311 6.53 24.51 8.54
CA LEU A 311 6.33 23.12 8.15
C LEU A 311 5.64 22.98 6.79
N GLU A 312 4.59 23.76 6.51
CA GLU A 312 3.91 23.75 5.20
C GLU A 312 4.87 24.14 4.07
N ASN A 313 5.68 25.18 4.30
CA ASN A 313 6.67 25.63 3.32
C ASN A 313 7.73 24.55 3.04
N ALA A 314 8.23 23.87 4.07
CA ALA A 314 9.18 22.77 3.91
C ALA A 314 8.58 21.60 3.09
N LEU A 315 7.32 21.23 3.34
CA LEU A 315 6.62 20.20 2.58
C LEU A 315 6.37 20.61 1.12
N ARG A 316 5.99 21.87 0.88
CA ARG A 316 5.80 22.41 -0.47
C ARG A 316 7.11 22.44 -1.26
N ASP A 317 8.22 22.79 -0.62
CA ASP A 317 9.54 22.77 -1.26
C ASP A 317 10.02 21.34 -1.55
N ALA A 318 9.78 20.37 -0.65
CA ALA A 318 10.06 18.96 -0.91
C ALA A 318 9.27 18.42 -2.12
N ALA A 319 7.98 18.79 -2.23
CA ALA A 319 7.15 18.44 -3.38
C ALA A 319 7.68 19.06 -4.68
N ARG A 320 8.12 20.33 -4.63
CA ARG A 320 8.72 21.03 -5.78
C ARG A 320 10.02 20.36 -6.23
N ILE A 321 10.90 19.95 -5.31
CA ILE A 321 12.16 19.24 -5.64
C ILE A 321 11.84 17.94 -6.40
N ARG A 322 10.83 17.19 -5.94
CA ARG A 322 10.38 15.96 -6.60
C ARG A 322 9.90 16.21 -8.03
N GLU A 323 9.08 17.24 -8.24
CA GLU A 323 8.54 17.58 -9.56
C GLU A 323 9.65 18.01 -10.54
N ILE A 324 10.59 18.86 -10.10
CA ILE A 324 11.70 19.32 -10.95
C ILE A 324 12.67 18.16 -11.24
N SER A 325 12.91 17.28 -10.26
CA SER A 325 13.72 16.07 -10.43
C SER A 325 13.09 15.13 -11.46
N GLN A 326 11.77 14.93 -11.42
CA GLN A 326 11.08 14.09 -12.40
C GLN A 326 11.19 14.64 -13.82
N LYS A 327 11.24 15.96 -13.97
CA LYS A 327 11.42 16.63 -15.26
C LYS A 327 12.88 16.64 -15.76
N GLY A 328 13.83 16.11 -15.00
CA GLY A 328 15.26 16.09 -15.35
C GLY A 328 15.91 17.48 -15.42
N ALA A 329 15.27 18.52 -14.87
CA ALA A 329 15.74 19.90 -14.95
C ALA A 329 16.74 20.28 -13.85
N MET A 330 17.04 19.35 -12.92
CA MET A 330 17.96 19.54 -11.80
C MET A 330 19.05 18.47 -11.82
N SER A 331 20.30 18.86 -11.58
CA SER A 331 21.41 17.90 -11.48
C SER A 331 21.31 17.07 -10.20
N ASP A 332 21.83 15.85 -10.21
CA ASP A 332 21.80 14.95 -9.04
C ASP A 332 22.45 15.59 -7.79
N ALA A 333 23.58 16.29 -7.97
CA ALA A 333 24.28 16.98 -6.88
C ALA A 333 23.41 18.08 -6.26
N GLU A 334 22.75 18.88 -7.08
CA GLU A 334 21.85 19.94 -6.63
C GLU A 334 20.60 19.37 -5.96
N ARG A 335 20.03 18.30 -6.50
CA ARG A 335 18.89 17.58 -5.93
C ARG A 335 19.22 17.05 -4.54
N ARG A 336 20.38 16.39 -4.38
CA ARG A 336 20.85 15.85 -3.09
C ARG A 336 21.06 16.97 -2.07
N GLN A 337 21.65 18.10 -2.49
CA GLN A 337 21.84 19.25 -1.62
C GLN A 337 20.51 19.83 -1.12
N ARG A 338 19.57 20.12 -2.04
CA ARG A 338 18.27 20.71 -1.67
C ARG A 338 17.40 19.77 -0.85
N ALA A 339 17.45 18.47 -1.13
CA ALA A 339 16.78 17.47 -0.30
C ALA A 339 17.36 17.43 1.12
N GLY A 340 18.70 17.54 1.24
CA GLY A 340 19.38 17.65 2.53
C GLY A 340 18.98 18.91 3.30
N ASP A 341 18.91 20.06 2.63
CA ASP A 341 18.49 21.33 3.24
C ASP A 341 17.04 21.25 3.75
N ALA A 342 16.12 20.70 2.94
CA ALA A 342 14.73 20.50 3.34
C ALA A 342 14.59 19.54 4.54
N ALA A 343 15.39 18.47 4.56
CA ALA A 343 15.42 17.52 5.66
C ALA A 343 15.96 18.15 6.96
N LEU A 344 16.99 19.01 6.89
CA LEU A 344 17.52 19.74 8.05
C LEU A 344 16.48 20.70 8.64
N ILE A 345 15.70 21.39 7.78
CA ILE A 345 14.61 22.26 8.23
C ILE A 345 13.53 21.45 8.95
N LEU A 346 13.12 20.32 8.37
CA LEU A 346 12.15 19.40 8.98
C LEU A 346 12.65 18.86 10.33
N MET A 347 13.92 18.43 10.41
CA MET A 347 14.50 17.91 11.64
C MET A 347 14.59 18.97 12.74
N ASN A 348 14.95 20.20 12.39
CA ASN A 348 14.99 21.33 13.34
C ASN A 348 13.58 21.72 13.82
N LEU A 349 12.58 21.68 12.94
CA LEU A 349 11.18 21.89 13.32
C LEU A 349 10.68 20.78 14.25
N MET A 350 11.01 19.51 13.98
CA MET A 350 10.60 18.38 14.80
C MET A 350 11.27 18.35 16.18
N GLY A 351 12.55 18.74 16.29
CA GLY A 351 13.25 18.82 17.58
C GLY A 351 12.65 19.84 18.54
N GLN A 352 12.04 20.92 18.03
CA GLN A 352 11.35 21.91 18.87
C GLN A 352 10.07 21.38 19.53
N PHE A 353 9.52 20.26 19.05
CA PHE A 353 8.37 19.60 19.68
C PHE A 353 8.77 18.57 20.74
N ASP A 354 10.04 18.20 20.83
CA ASP A 354 10.53 17.11 21.71
C ASP A 354 11.19 17.65 23.00
N ASP A 355 11.59 18.93 23.04
CA ASP A 355 12.28 19.56 24.18
C ASP A 355 11.34 20.19 25.23
N SER A 356 10.03 19.94 25.20
CA SER A 356 9.09 20.50 26.18
C SER A 356 8.81 19.62 27.41
N GLU A 357 9.45 18.47 27.56
CA GLU A 357 9.20 17.55 28.68
C GLU A 357 10.47 16.84 29.18
N GLU A 358 11.44 17.54 29.79
CA GLU A 358 12.45 16.85 30.61
C GLU A 358 13.22 17.80 31.56
N GLU A 359 12.52 18.36 32.55
CA GLU A 359 13.16 18.78 33.80
C GLU A 359 12.38 18.18 34.98
N ASP A 360 12.81 17.02 35.47
CA ASP A 360 13.36 16.98 36.84
C ASP A 360 13.98 15.62 37.19
N ASP A 361 15.27 15.69 37.49
CA ASP A 361 16.05 14.72 38.23
C ASP A 361 15.31 14.25 39.49
N ASN A 362 15.16 12.94 39.68
CA ASN A 362 15.15 12.40 41.03
C ASN A 362 16.03 11.15 41.17
N SER A 363 17.30 11.45 41.40
CA SER A 363 18.28 10.58 42.03
C SER A 363 17.79 9.95 43.35
N SER A 364 18.36 8.79 43.69
CA SER A 364 18.29 8.06 44.98
C SER A 364 17.10 7.13 45.18
N ASN A 365 17.34 5.82 45.14
CA ASN A 365 17.73 5.08 46.35
C ASN A 365 17.89 3.58 46.01
N CYS A 366 19.12 3.07 46.07
CA CYS A 366 19.41 1.64 46.01
C CYS A 366 20.35 1.32 47.18
N GLU A 367 19.81 1.30 48.39
CA GLU A 367 20.48 0.77 49.58
C GLU A 367 19.98 -0.66 49.87
N LEU A 368 20.99 -1.56 49.91
CA LEU A 368 21.15 -2.83 50.64
C LEU A 368 20.25 -4.03 50.32
#